data_AF-A0A6I5WKI9-F1
#
_entry.id   AF-A0A6I5WKI9-F1
#
_cell.length_a   1.000
_cell.length_b   1.000
_cell.length_c   1.000
_cell.angle_alpha   90.00
_cell.angle_beta   90.00
_cell.angle_gamma   90.00
#
_symmetry.space_group_name_H-M   'P 1'
#
loop_
_entity.id
_entity.type
_entity.pdbx_description
1 polymer ?
#
loop_
_entity_poly.entity_id
_entity_poly.type
_entity_poly.pdbx_seq_one_letter_code
_entity_poly.pdbx_strand_id
1 'polypeptide(L)'
;MAVAAARRLRDLRVLAKAVPAGTRVLLCLQPLASTRTRDITPEERARYDFDAPVFGILHSAIEENWKAYADVLAAGCAELGVSFLDLAADRFVGDSFADTVHLTDAGNRQAAELIQTALGGGGATAVVPSPRVAAEPAPVVTAAPVADTAPAGADDDRTAQLAAVVTEILELEPGQLTPDGDFINDYGADSMLVIDILARIEVDLGVRIPDADIPKMTSLAAVVALVEENANETEAVA
;
A
#
# COMPACT_ATOMS: atom_id res chain seq x y z
N MET A 1 7.19 14.41 4.56
CA MET A 1 6.02 14.56 5.47
C MET A 1 5.17 15.81 5.23
N ALA A 2 5.71 17.04 5.19
CA ALA A 2 4.89 18.25 5.04
C ALA A 2 4.00 18.26 3.78
N VAL A 3 4.54 17.85 2.62
CA VAL A 3 3.78 17.72 1.36
C VAL A 3 2.66 16.68 1.49
N ALA A 4 2.95 15.50 2.09
CA ALA A 4 1.96 14.46 2.33
C ALA A 4 0.83 14.94 3.25
N ALA A 5 1.15 15.71 4.30
CA ALA A 5 0.16 16.25 5.22
C ALA A 5 -0.71 17.30 4.53
N ALA A 6 -0.11 18.18 3.73
CA ALA A 6 -0.83 19.18 2.94
C ALA A 6 -1.79 18.52 1.94
N ARG A 7 -1.36 17.46 1.24
CA ARG A 7 -2.23 16.66 0.34
C ARG A 7 -3.41 16.07 1.12
N ARG A 8 -3.15 15.37 2.24
CA ARG A 8 -4.21 14.78 3.06
C ARG A 8 -5.22 15.82 3.58
N LEU A 9 -4.74 16.97 4.05
CA LEU A 9 -5.61 18.07 4.53
C LEU A 9 -6.39 18.75 3.40
N ARG A 10 -5.82 18.83 2.20
CA ARG A 10 -6.55 19.30 1.00
C ARG A 10 -7.73 18.39 0.71
N ASP A 11 -7.51 17.08 0.68
CA ASP A 11 -8.54 16.11 0.35
C ASP A 11 -9.62 16.06 1.44
N LEU A 12 -9.21 16.11 2.71
CA LEU A 12 -10.12 16.20 3.85
C LEU A 12 -10.98 17.46 3.81
N ARG A 13 -10.43 18.61 3.38
CA ARG A 13 -11.18 19.85 3.22
C ARG A 13 -12.27 19.74 2.16
N VAL A 14 -12.03 19.00 1.08
CA VAL A 14 -13.04 18.73 0.05
C VAL A 14 -14.14 17.85 0.62
N LEU A 15 -13.77 16.74 1.29
CA LEU A 15 -14.72 15.83 1.91
C LEU A 15 -15.60 16.54 2.96
N ALA A 16 -14.99 17.31 3.86
CA ALA A 16 -15.70 18.02 4.93
C ALA A 16 -16.73 19.03 4.40
N LYS A 17 -16.54 19.56 3.19
CA LYS A 17 -17.52 20.44 2.52
C LYS A 17 -18.59 19.67 1.76
N ALA A 18 -18.30 18.45 1.33
CA ALA A 18 -19.20 17.62 0.54
C ALA A 18 -20.22 16.86 1.40
N VAL A 19 -19.88 16.56 2.65
CA VAL A 19 -20.78 15.82 3.56
C VAL A 19 -22.00 16.67 3.98
N PRO A 20 -23.19 16.06 4.16
CA PRO A 20 -24.37 16.77 4.65
C PRO A 20 -24.14 17.45 6.01
N ALA A 21 -24.82 18.58 6.23
CA ALA A 21 -24.79 19.26 7.52
C ALA A 21 -25.18 18.31 8.67
N GLY A 22 -24.37 18.32 9.74
CA GLY A 22 -24.54 17.42 10.89
C GLY A 22 -23.82 16.07 10.77
N THR A 23 -23.23 15.74 9.60
CA THR A 23 -22.36 14.57 9.46
C THR A 23 -21.06 14.79 10.21
N ARG A 24 -20.69 13.84 11.08
CA ARG A 24 -19.41 13.89 11.80
C ARG A 24 -18.33 13.22 10.96
N VAL A 25 -17.27 13.95 10.70
CA VAL A 25 -16.06 13.43 10.05
C VAL A 25 -14.98 13.25 11.11
N LEU A 26 -14.36 12.07 11.11
CA LEU A 26 -13.22 11.73 11.96
C LEU A 26 -12.09 11.24 11.06
N LEU A 27 -10.96 11.95 11.08
CA LEU A 27 -9.71 11.44 10.50
C LEU A 27 -9.01 10.56 11.55
N CYS A 28 -8.83 9.28 11.24
CA CYS A 28 -8.01 8.38 12.02
C CYS A 28 -6.63 8.26 11.38
N LEU A 29 -5.58 8.61 12.11
CA LEU A 29 -4.21 8.30 11.69
C LEU A 29 -3.91 6.85 12.04
N GLN A 30 -3.45 6.08 11.05
CA GLN A 30 -3.07 4.68 11.21
C GLN A 30 -1.96 4.51 12.27
N PRO A 31 -1.93 3.41 13.05
CA PRO A 31 -0.78 3.11 13.88
C PRO A 31 0.48 2.86 13.06
N LEU A 32 1.63 3.23 13.63
CA LEU A 32 2.96 2.79 13.19
C LEU A 32 3.64 2.11 14.38
N ALA A 33 3.78 0.79 14.35
CA ALA A 33 4.36 -0.03 15.41
C ALA A 33 5.82 -0.37 15.13
N SER A 34 6.74 0.40 15.70
CA SER A 34 8.16 0.12 15.62
C SER A 34 8.79 0.20 17.01
N THR A 35 10.07 -0.17 17.08
CA THR A 35 10.85 -0.10 18.33
C THR A 35 10.93 1.30 18.94
N ARG A 36 10.59 2.35 18.16
CA ARG A 36 10.54 3.74 18.63
C ARG A 36 9.17 4.17 19.11
N THR A 37 8.11 3.48 18.68
CA THR A 37 6.73 3.87 19.00
C THR A 37 6.10 2.96 20.05
N ARG A 38 6.61 1.73 20.22
CA ARG A 38 6.23 0.84 21.32
C ARG A 38 7.28 -0.24 21.59
N ASP A 39 7.16 -0.88 22.75
CA ASP A 39 7.87 -2.12 23.04
C ASP A 39 7.29 -3.26 22.19
N ILE A 40 8.17 -4.01 21.52
CA ILE A 40 7.82 -5.20 20.74
C ILE A 40 8.32 -6.42 21.51
N THR A 41 7.41 -7.30 21.92
CA THR A 41 7.76 -8.43 22.79
C THR A 41 8.53 -9.53 22.04
N PRO A 42 9.30 -10.38 22.73
CA PRO A 42 9.95 -11.54 22.10
C PRO A 42 8.97 -12.46 21.38
N GLU A 43 7.76 -12.65 21.92
CA GLU A 43 6.72 -13.47 21.31
C GLU A 43 6.17 -12.87 20.01
N GLU A 44 6.14 -11.53 19.89
CA GLU A 44 5.77 -10.83 18.66
C GLU A 44 6.88 -10.96 17.62
N ARG A 45 8.14 -10.74 18.01
CA ARG A 45 9.30 -10.91 17.10
C ARG A 45 9.49 -12.34 16.60
N ALA A 46 9.05 -13.33 17.37
CA ALA A 46 9.09 -14.72 16.96
C ALA A 46 8.07 -15.04 15.85
N ARG A 47 7.06 -14.20 15.65
CA ARG A 47 5.94 -14.42 14.72
C ARG A 47 5.95 -13.47 13.54
N TYR A 48 6.48 -12.27 13.71
CA TYR A 48 6.40 -11.20 12.72
C TYR A 48 7.74 -10.47 12.57
N ASP A 49 8.01 -10.03 11.34
CA ASP A 49 9.18 -9.23 11.02
C ASP A 49 8.83 -7.74 11.10
N PHE A 50 9.28 -7.08 12.17
CA PHE A 50 9.11 -5.64 12.38
C PHE A 50 10.26 -4.81 11.79
N ASP A 51 11.27 -5.47 11.21
CA ASP A 51 12.44 -4.83 10.61
C ASP A 51 12.37 -4.89 9.06
N ALA A 52 11.48 -5.71 8.50
CA ALA A 52 11.19 -5.76 7.06
C ALA A 52 10.67 -4.41 6.54
N PRO A 53 11.21 -3.88 5.43
CA PRO A 53 10.80 -2.59 4.87
C PRO A 53 9.33 -2.57 4.45
N VAL A 54 8.62 -1.49 4.76
CA VAL A 54 7.22 -1.32 4.37
C VAL A 54 7.21 -0.79 2.94
N PHE A 55 6.75 -1.62 2.00
CA PHE A 55 6.70 -1.29 0.57
C PHE A 55 8.05 -0.80 0.00
N GLY A 56 9.17 -1.37 0.46
CA GLY A 56 10.51 -0.97 0.01
C GLY A 56 11.00 0.38 0.55
N ILE A 57 10.19 1.08 1.36
CA ILE A 57 10.57 2.33 2.01
C ILE A 57 11.26 2.03 3.33
N LEU A 58 12.43 2.63 3.53
CA LEU A 58 13.21 2.50 4.76
C LEU A 58 12.45 3.13 5.94
N HIS A 59 12.13 2.32 6.95
CA HIS A 59 11.42 2.68 8.18
C HIS A 59 11.89 3.98 8.83
N SER A 60 13.20 4.24 8.80
CA SER A 60 13.82 5.32 9.58
C SER A 60 13.28 6.70 9.23
N ALA A 61 13.07 7.02 7.96
CA ALA A 61 12.60 8.34 7.53
C ALA A 61 11.14 8.60 7.91
N ILE A 62 10.30 7.57 7.84
CA ILE A 62 8.89 7.64 8.24
C ILE A 62 8.81 7.80 9.77
N GLU A 63 9.50 6.94 10.51
CA GLU A 63 9.52 6.97 11.98
C GLU A 63 9.97 8.31 12.56
N GLU A 64 11.08 8.86 12.04
CA GLU A 64 11.66 10.12 12.53
C GLU A 64 10.70 11.30 12.38
N ASN A 65 9.83 11.24 11.36
CA ASN A 65 8.93 12.33 11.04
C ASN A 65 7.46 12.01 11.38
N TRP A 66 7.16 10.82 11.91
CA TRP A 66 5.78 10.35 12.14
C TRP A 66 5.04 11.24 13.12
N LYS A 67 5.67 11.56 14.25
CA LYS A 67 5.10 12.46 15.24
C LYS A 67 4.83 13.85 14.66
N ALA A 68 5.80 14.41 13.94
CA ALA A 68 5.64 15.72 13.30
C ALA A 68 4.50 15.71 12.27
N TYR A 69 4.34 14.62 11.52
CA TYR A 69 3.23 14.42 10.60
C TYR A 69 1.88 14.38 11.33
N ALA A 70 1.78 13.63 12.43
CA ALA A 70 0.58 13.57 13.27
C ALA A 70 0.22 14.95 13.83
N ASP A 71 1.21 15.71 14.33
CA ASP A 71 1.00 17.06 14.88
C ASP A 71 0.46 18.03 13.81
N VAL A 72 0.96 17.95 12.56
CA VAL A 72 0.46 18.76 11.44
C VAL A 72 -0.98 18.37 11.07
N LEU A 73 -1.30 17.07 11.02
CA LEU A 73 -2.66 16.61 10.74
C LEU A 73 -3.64 17.04 11.83
N ALA A 74 -3.25 16.94 13.10
CA ALA A 74 -4.07 17.37 14.23
C ALA A 74 -4.41 18.87 14.14
N ALA A 75 -3.40 19.71 13.89
CA ALA A 75 -3.60 21.15 13.72
C ALA A 75 -4.52 21.47 12.52
N GLY A 76 -4.28 20.83 11.36
CA GLY A 76 -5.10 21.03 10.18
C GLY A 76 -6.54 20.54 10.34
N CYS A 77 -6.77 19.43 11.05
CA CYS A 77 -8.12 18.96 11.36
C CYS A 77 -8.87 19.96 12.27
N ALA A 78 -8.18 20.54 13.26
CA ALA A 78 -8.75 21.56 14.13
C ALA A 78 -9.18 22.81 13.35
N GLU A 79 -8.38 23.28 12.39
CA GLU A 79 -8.74 24.38 11.49
C GLU A 79 -9.96 24.08 10.60
N LEU A 80 -10.13 22.81 10.22
CA LEU A 80 -11.25 22.35 9.39
C LEU A 80 -12.53 22.03 10.19
N GLY A 81 -12.46 22.04 11.52
CA GLY A 81 -13.56 21.56 12.38
C GLY A 81 -13.81 20.06 12.26
N VAL A 82 -12.80 19.28 11.84
CA VAL A 82 -12.86 17.82 11.71
C VAL A 82 -12.26 17.17 12.96
N SER A 83 -12.87 16.10 13.46
CA SER A 83 -12.31 15.35 14.59
C SER A 83 -11.06 14.58 14.13
N PHE A 84 -10.06 14.48 15.00
CA PHE A 84 -8.82 13.75 14.74
C PHE A 84 -8.56 12.72 15.83
N LEU A 85 -8.17 11.51 15.43
CA LEU A 85 -7.74 10.45 16.34
C LEU A 85 -6.40 9.88 15.85
N ASP A 86 -5.38 10.00 16.68
CA ASP A 86 -4.13 9.26 16.50
C ASP A 86 -4.26 7.87 17.13
N LEU A 87 -4.21 6.82 16.31
CA LEU A 87 -4.13 5.44 16.75
C LEU A 87 -2.67 5.10 17.06
N ALA A 88 -2.00 5.87 17.90
CA ALA A 88 -0.61 5.62 18.26
C ALA A 88 -0.40 4.19 18.78
N ALA A 89 0.71 3.57 18.40
CA ALA A 89 0.94 2.14 18.62
C ALA A 89 1.05 1.74 20.10
N ASP A 90 1.45 2.68 20.96
CA ASP A 90 1.51 2.53 22.42
C ASP A 90 0.13 2.43 23.09
N ARG A 91 -0.96 2.68 22.36
CA ARG A 91 -2.34 2.54 22.83
C ARG A 91 -2.88 1.11 22.70
N PHE A 92 -2.14 0.24 22.01
CA PHE A 92 -2.51 -1.15 21.78
C PHE A 92 -1.77 -2.06 22.75
N VAL A 93 -2.44 -3.14 23.18
CA VAL A 93 -1.89 -4.10 24.13
C VAL A 93 -1.88 -5.51 23.57
N GLY A 94 -0.88 -6.29 23.97
CA GLY A 94 -0.72 -7.67 23.52
C GLY A 94 -0.49 -7.80 22.02
N ASP A 95 -0.88 -8.95 21.46
CA ASP A 95 -0.65 -9.36 20.08
C ASP A 95 -1.49 -8.57 19.05
N SER A 96 -1.18 -7.29 18.89
CA SER A 96 -2.01 -6.34 18.13
C SER A 96 -1.52 -6.07 16.72
N PHE A 97 -0.27 -6.42 16.42
CA PHE A 97 0.38 -6.07 15.15
C PHE A 97 0.96 -7.30 14.45
N ALA A 98 0.75 -7.38 13.14
CA ALA A 98 1.31 -8.40 12.27
C ALA A 98 2.61 -7.92 11.57
N ASP A 99 2.87 -6.62 11.59
CA ASP A 99 4.13 -5.96 11.24
C ASP A 99 4.09 -4.50 11.72
N THR A 100 4.92 -3.62 11.18
CA THR A 100 4.96 -2.22 11.60
C THR A 100 3.74 -1.37 11.25
N VAL A 101 2.85 -1.82 10.37
CA VAL A 101 1.71 -1.04 9.87
C VAL A 101 0.38 -1.81 9.89
N HIS A 102 0.43 -3.14 9.87
CA HIS A 102 -0.75 -4.00 9.86
C HIS A 102 -1.14 -4.49 11.25
N LEU A 103 -2.45 -4.42 11.53
CA LEU A 103 -3.04 -4.92 12.77
C LEU A 103 -3.48 -6.38 12.63
N THR A 104 -3.36 -7.14 13.72
CA THR A 104 -4.03 -8.45 13.85
C THR A 104 -5.54 -8.27 14.03
N ASP A 105 -6.30 -9.36 14.06
CA ASP A 105 -7.71 -9.34 14.46
C ASP A 105 -7.92 -8.71 15.86
N ALA A 106 -6.98 -8.93 16.79
CA ALA A 106 -7.04 -8.34 18.13
C ALA A 106 -6.71 -6.84 18.10
N GLY A 107 -5.74 -6.43 17.29
CA GLY A 107 -5.44 -5.02 17.06
C GLY A 107 -6.61 -4.28 16.42
N ASN A 108 -7.23 -4.84 15.39
CA ASN A 108 -8.39 -4.25 14.72
C ASN A 108 -9.58 -4.04 15.67
N ARG A 109 -9.82 -4.97 16.62
CA ARG A 109 -10.84 -4.78 17.66
C ARG A 109 -10.52 -3.58 18.57
N GLN A 110 -9.27 -3.44 19.01
CA GLN A 110 -8.86 -2.30 19.83
C GLN A 110 -8.96 -0.97 19.07
N ALA A 111 -8.55 -0.94 17.79
CA ALA A 111 -8.71 0.25 16.95
C ALA A 111 -10.19 0.65 16.82
N ALA A 112 -11.08 -0.32 16.61
CA ALA A 112 -12.52 -0.06 16.54
C ALA A 112 -13.06 0.56 17.84
N GLU A 113 -12.63 0.07 19.01
CA GLU A 113 -13.03 0.62 20.32
C GLU A 113 -12.54 2.07 20.51
N LEU A 114 -11.31 2.37 20.11
CA LEU A 114 -10.76 3.74 20.15
C LEU A 114 -11.56 4.69 19.25
N ILE A 115 -11.92 4.24 18.04
CA ILE A 115 -12.72 5.00 17.09
C ILE A 115 -14.13 5.24 17.63
N GLN A 116 -14.79 4.22 18.16
CA GLN A 116 -16.13 4.33 18.77
C GLN A 116 -16.14 5.31 19.94
N THR A 117 -15.09 5.27 20.77
CA THR A 117 -14.92 6.21 21.88
C THR A 117 -14.74 7.64 21.37
N ALA A 118 -13.92 7.86 20.35
CA ALA A 118 -13.75 9.18 19.72
C ALA A 118 -15.04 9.71 19.08
N LEU A 119 -15.91 8.81 18.60
CA LEU A 119 -17.24 9.14 18.11
C LEU A 119 -18.28 9.36 19.23
N GLY A 120 -17.93 9.31 20.51
CA GLY A 120 -18.84 9.67 21.61
C GLY A 120 -19.87 8.60 22.01
N GLY A 121 -19.65 7.33 21.65
CA GLY A 121 -20.18 6.12 22.30
C GLY A 121 -21.70 5.94 22.44
N GLY A 122 -22.27 5.03 21.64
CA GLY A 122 -23.51 4.32 21.95
C GLY A 122 -23.34 2.84 21.62
N GLY A 123 -23.53 1.96 22.59
CA GLY A 123 -23.24 0.53 22.48
C GLY A 123 -23.91 -0.16 21.29
N ALA A 124 -23.12 -0.52 20.29
CA ALA A 124 -23.42 -1.60 19.36
C ALA A 124 -22.08 -2.20 18.92
N THR A 125 -21.77 -3.39 19.43
CA THR A 125 -20.75 -4.26 18.85
C THR A 125 -21.22 -4.65 17.45
N ALA A 126 -20.80 -3.89 16.43
CA ALA A 126 -20.96 -4.32 15.06
C ALA A 126 -20.02 -5.50 14.83
N VAL A 127 -20.54 -6.71 14.97
CA VAL A 127 -19.88 -7.92 14.49
C VAL A 127 -19.85 -7.81 12.96
N VAL A 128 -18.68 -7.47 12.42
CA VAL A 128 -18.41 -7.59 10.98
C VAL A 128 -17.98 -9.04 10.74
N PRO A 129 -18.76 -9.88 10.04
CA PRO A 129 -18.32 -11.23 9.71
C PRO A 129 -17.22 -11.16 8.64
N SER A 130 -16.00 -11.63 8.97
CA SER A 130 -14.94 -11.84 7.98
C SER A 130 -15.27 -13.04 7.08
N PRO A 131 -15.25 -12.89 5.74
CA PRO A 131 -15.29 -14.03 4.84
C PRO A 131 -13.92 -14.72 4.89
N ARG A 132 -13.82 -15.85 5.59
CA ARG A 132 -12.61 -16.69 5.57
C ARG A 132 -12.56 -17.44 4.23
N VAL A 133 -11.67 -17.04 3.34
CA VAL A 133 -11.19 -17.91 2.26
C VAL A 133 -9.99 -18.68 2.81
N ALA A 134 -10.07 -20.00 2.75
CA ALA A 134 -9.02 -20.91 3.22
C ALA A 134 -7.83 -20.88 2.26
N ALA A 135 -6.62 -20.69 2.80
CA ALA A 135 -5.38 -20.79 2.05
C ALA A 135 -5.04 -22.28 1.79
N GLU A 136 -4.91 -22.67 0.52
CA GLU A 136 -4.27 -23.93 0.12
C GLU A 136 -2.76 -23.72 -0.11
N PRO A 137 -1.91 -24.74 0.14
CA PRO A 137 -0.46 -24.60 0.08
C PRO A 137 0.08 -24.81 -1.34
N ALA A 138 1.06 -23.99 -1.74
CA ALA A 138 1.76 -24.11 -3.02
C ALA A 138 2.77 -25.28 -3.02
N PRO A 139 2.90 -26.06 -4.12
CA PRO A 139 3.89 -27.12 -4.24
C PRO A 139 5.24 -26.59 -4.74
N VAL A 140 6.31 -27.27 -4.34
CA VAL A 140 7.73 -26.97 -4.63
C VAL A 140 8.27 -28.02 -5.58
N VAL A 141 8.77 -27.68 -6.78
CA VAL A 141 9.88 -28.44 -7.43
C VAL A 141 10.51 -27.75 -8.66
N THR A 142 11.80 -27.44 -8.51
CA THR A 142 13.00 -27.74 -9.35
C THR A 142 13.12 -27.34 -10.84
N ALA A 143 14.30 -26.77 -11.12
CA ALA A 143 14.76 -26.14 -12.35
C ALA A 143 15.52 -27.04 -13.36
N ALA A 144 15.66 -26.46 -14.58
CA ALA A 144 16.68 -26.64 -15.64
C ALA A 144 16.37 -27.62 -16.81
N PRO A 145 16.91 -27.43 -18.05
CA PRO A 145 17.70 -26.31 -18.64
C PRO A 145 17.24 -25.79 -20.04
N VAL A 146 17.87 -24.68 -20.45
CA VAL A 146 17.74 -23.78 -21.62
C VAL A 146 18.28 -24.30 -22.98
N ALA A 147 17.69 -23.81 -24.09
CA ALA A 147 18.37 -23.69 -25.40
C ALA A 147 17.74 -22.62 -26.36
N ASP A 148 18.48 -21.51 -26.54
CA ASP A 148 18.84 -20.67 -27.71
C ASP A 148 17.86 -20.10 -28.80
N THR A 149 18.12 -18.81 -29.07
CA THR A 149 17.97 -17.94 -30.27
C THR A 149 16.66 -17.22 -30.67
N ALA A 150 16.77 -15.87 -30.70
CA ALA A 150 15.88 -14.80 -31.18
C ALA A 150 15.97 -14.55 -32.73
N PRO A 151 15.28 -13.56 -33.38
CA PRO A 151 15.51 -12.11 -33.16
C PRO A 151 14.32 -11.11 -33.37
N ALA A 152 14.34 -10.05 -32.54
CA ALA A 152 14.17 -8.60 -32.75
C ALA A 152 13.06 -8.02 -33.68
N GLY A 153 12.11 -7.30 -33.07
CA GLY A 153 11.15 -6.39 -33.73
C GLY A 153 9.94 -5.91 -32.89
N ALA A 154 9.82 -6.29 -31.61
CA ALA A 154 8.59 -6.16 -30.81
C ALA A 154 8.59 -5.07 -29.71
N ASP A 155 9.72 -4.43 -29.45
CA ASP A 155 9.95 -3.69 -28.19
C ASP A 155 9.20 -2.34 -28.10
N ASP A 156 8.96 -1.68 -29.24
CA ASP A 156 8.33 -0.35 -29.30
C ASP A 156 6.80 -0.41 -29.10
N ASP A 157 6.15 -1.46 -29.61
CA ASP A 157 4.70 -1.67 -29.46
C ASP A 157 4.35 -2.13 -28.03
N ARG A 158 5.18 -3.00 -27.45
CA ARG A 158 5.00 -3.50 -26.07
C ARG A 158 5.13 -2.37 -25.04
N THR A 159 6.12 -1.50 -25.19
CA THR A 159 6.31 -0.35 -24.30
C THR A 159 5.11 0.61 -24.35
N ALA A 160 4.54 0.84 -25.54
CA ALA A 160 3.36 1.68 -25.70
C ALA A 160 2.11 1.07 -25.02
N GLN A 161 1.93 -0.25 -25.12
CA GLN A 161 0.84 -0.97 -24.44
C GLN A 161 0.97 -0.88 -22.92
N LEU A 162 2.18 -1.07 -22.39
CA LEU A 162 2.46 -0.93 -20.95
C LEU A 162 2.18 0.49 -20.44
N ALA A 163 2.60 1.52 -21.19
CA ALA A 163 2.35 2.91 -20.85
C ALA A 163 0.85 3.25 -20.82
N ALA A 164 0.05 2.66 -21.73
CA ALA A 164 -1.39 2.83 -21.79
C ALA A 164 -2.07 2.23 -20.55
N VAL A 165 -1.74 0.99 -20.19
CA VAL A 165 -2.27 0.32 -18.98
C VAL A 165 -1.98 1.13 -17.72
N VAL A 166 -0.73 1.57 -17.55
CA VAL A 166 -0.31 2.35 -16.37
C VAL A 166 -1.04 3.70 -16.32
N THR A 167 -1.16 4.39 -17.45
CA THR A 167 -1.84 5.69 -17.53
C THR A 167 -3.33 5.56 -17.22
N GLU A 168 -3.99 4.51 -17.69
CA GLU A 168 -5.40 4.23 -17.42
C GLU A 168 -5.64 3.93 -15.93
N ILE A 169 -4.86 3.01 -15.35
CA ILE A 169 -5.06 2.60 -13.95
C ILE A 169 -4.70 3.72 -12.97
N LEU A 170 -3.68 4.51 -13.27
CA LEU A 170 -3.30 5.66 -12.44
C LEU A 170 -4.11 6.93 -12.75
N GLU A 171 -5.09 6.87 -13.65
CA GLU A 171 -5.94 7.99 -14.08
C GLU A 171 -5.13 9.25 -14.46
N LEU A 172 -4.02 9.06 -15.19
CA LEU A 172 -3.12 10.14 -15.58
C LEU A 172 -3.55 10.83 -16.88
N GLU A 173 -3.33 12.14 -16.97
CA GLU A 173 -3.55 12.90 -18.20
C GLU A 173 -2.48 12.57 -19.25
N PRO A 174 -2.79 12.71 -20.56
CA PRO A 174 -1.84 12.44 -21.63
C PRO A 174 -0.52 13.20 -21.46
N GLY A 175 0.59 12.46 -21.42
CA GLY A 175 1.93 13.02 -21.28
C GLY A 175 2.39 13.30 -19.84
N GLN A 176 1.61 12.95 -18.81
CA GLN A 176 2.05 13.03 -17.41
C GLN A 176 2.96 11.86 -17.00
N LEU A 177 2.76 10.68 -17.59
CA LEU A 177 3.57 9.50 -17.31
C LEU A 177 4.97 9.67 -17.93
N THR A 178 6.00 9.54 -17.11
CA THR A 178 7.40 9.50 -17.53
C THR A 178 7.97 8.09 -17.29
N PRO A 179 9.01 7.67 -18.04
CA PRO A 179 9.60 6.34 -17.86
C PRO A 179 10.10 6.07 -16.43
N ASP A 180 10.73 7.08 -15.81
CA ASP A 180 11.38 6.97 -14.51
C ASP A 180 10.53 7.48 -13.34
N GLY A 181 9.30 7.96 -13.59
CA GLY A 181 8.43 8.50 -12.54
C GLY A 181 7.98 7.40 -11.58
N ASP A 182 8.09 7.67 -10.28
CA ASP A 182 7.75 6.70 -9.25
C ASP A 182 6.23 6.65 -9.02
N PHE A 183 5.64 5.47 -9.22
CA PHE A 183 4.20 5.25 -9.13
C PHE A 183 3.61 5.75 -7.81
N ILE A 184 4.28 5.50 -6.68
CA ILE A 184 3.77 5.85 -5.36
C ILE A 184 4.06 7.32 -5.04
N ASN A 185 5.30 7.76 -5.21
CA ASN A 185 5.75 9.06 -4.75
C ASN A 185 5.30 10.21 -5.68
N ASP A 186 5.37 9.99 -6.99
CA ASP A 186 5.08 11.01 -8.00
C ASP A 186 3.62 10.96 -8.45
N TYR A 187 3.06 9.76 -8.63
CA TYR A 187 1.69 9.57 -9.15
C TYR A 187 0.66 9.18 -8.09
N GLY A 188 1.08 8.85 -6.86
CA GLY A 188 0.16 8.56 -5.76
C GLY A 188 -0.52 7.21 -5.84
N ALA A 189 0.06 6.25 -6.58
CA ALA A 189 -0.38 4.87 -6.58
C ALA A 189 -0.38 4.29 -5.15
N ASP A 190 -1.38 3.48 -4.83
CA ASP A 190 -1.35 2.61 -3.67
C ASP A 190 -1.01 1.17 -4.08
N SER A 191 -0.90 0.28 -3.09
CA SER A 191 -0.56 -1.12 -3.33
C SER A 191 -1.60 -1.85 -4.19
N MET A 192 -2.88 -1.45 -4.13
CA MET A 192 -3.92 -2.08 -4.95
C MET A 192 -3.76 -1.69 -6.42
N LEU A 193 -3.44 -0.43 -6.69
CA LEU A 193 -3.19 0.04 -8.05
C LEU A 193 -1.97 -0.67 -8.69
N VAL A 194 -0.92 -0.95 -7.93
CA VAL A 194 0.24 -1.72 -8.44
C VAL A 194 -0.16 -3.17 -8.77
N ILE A 195 -1.00 -3.79 -7.94
CA ILE A 195 -1.53 -5.14 -8.21
C ILE A 195 -2.47 -5.15 -9.42
N ASP A 196 -3.27 -4.10 -9.61
CA ASP A 196 -4.15 -3.97 -10.78
C ASP A 196 -3.32 -3.78 -12.06
N ILE A 197 -2.24 -2.99 -12.01
CA ILE A 197 -1.27 -2.85 -13.11
C ILE A 197 -0.67 -4.21 -13.46
N LEU A 198 -0.16 -4.94 -12.47
CA LEU A 198 0.37 -6.30 -12.65
C LEU A 198 -0.65 -7.22 -13.31
N ALA A 199 -1.84 -7.35 -12.72
CA ALA A 199 -2.87 -8.27 -13.21
C ALA A 199 -3.29 -7.93 -14.63
N ARG A 200 -3.38 -6.63 -14.97
CA ARG A 200 -3.73 -6.20 -16.32
C ARG A 200 -2.64 -6.51 -17.33
N ILE A 201 -1.38 -6.29 -16.97
CA ILE A 201 -0.21 -6.62 -17.79
C ILE A 201 -0.15 -8.13 -18.06
N GLU A 202 -0.30 -8.97 -17.03
CA GLU A 202 -0.26 -10.43 -17.19
C GLU A 202 -1.37 -10.93 -18.12
N VAL A 203 -2.58 -10.35 -18.01
CA VAL A 203 -3.71 -10.70 -18.88
C VAL A 203 -3.52 -10.21 -20.32
N ASP A 204 -3.14 -8.95 -20.50
CA ASP A 204 -3.08 -8.31 -21.83
C ASP A 204 -1.86 -8.80 -22.63
N LEU A 205 -0.74 -9.07 -21.98
CA LEU A 205 0.51 -9.49 -22.61
C LEU A 205 0.79 -10.99 -22.49
N GLY A 206 0.01 -11.71 -21.68
CA GLY A 206 0.20 -13.15 -21.47
C GLY A 206 1.50 -13.50 -20.74
N VAL A 207 2.10 -12.54 -20.04
CA VAL A 207 3.31 -12.73 -19.23
C VAL A 207 2.94 -13.10 -17.79
N ARG A 208 3.90 -13.65 -17.04
CA ARG A 208 3.72 -13.86 -15.60
C ARG A 208 4.89 -13.26 -14.86
N ILE A 209 4.62 -12.32 -13.96
CA ILE A 209 5.65 -11.66 -13.15
C ILE A 209 5.61 -12.29 -11.75
N PRO A 210 6.75 -12.77 -11.20
CA PRO A 210 6.79 -13.35 -9.88
C PRO A 210 6.37 -12.38 -8.77
N ASP A 211 5.66 -12.87 -7.74
CA ASP A 211 5.26 -12.06 -6.58
C ASP A 211 6.44 -11.37 -5.89
N ALA A 212 7.62 -12.00 -5.93
CA ALA A 212 8.86 -11.45 -5.37
C ALA A 212 9.37 -10.19 -6.11
N ASP A 213 8.91 -9.97 -7.34
CA ASP A 213 9.29 -8.84 -8.18
C ASP A 213 8.28 -7.69 -8.15
N ILE A 214 7.10 -7.89 -7.54
CA ILE A 214 6.10 -6.84 -7.32
C ILE A 214 6.70 -5.59 -6.63
N PRO A 215 7.55 -5.73 -5.59
CA PRO A 215 8.18 -4.57 -4.95
C PRO A 215 9.10 -3.77 -5.89
N LYS A 216 9.51 -4.33 -7.02
CA LYS A 216 10.36 -3.68 -8.04
C LYS A 216 9.53 -2.93 -9.09
N MET A 217 8.20 -3.09 -9.14
CA MET A 217 7.30 -2.41 -10.07
C MET A 217 7.06 -0.95 -9.65
N THR A 218 8.12 -0.16 -9.58
CA THR A 218 8.08 1.22 -9.05
C THR A 218 7.90 2.29 -10.13
N SER A 219 8.21 1.98 -11.39
CA SER A 219 8.10 2.92 -12.52
C SER A 219 7.78 2.18 -13.82
N LEU A 220 7.40 2.93 -14.86
CA LEU A 220 7.13 2.35 -16.18
C LEU A 220 8.37 1.63 -16.72
N ALA A 221 9.57 2.22 -16.58
CA ALA A 221 10.81 1.60 -17.02
C ALA A 221 11.11 0.29 -16.28
N ALA A 222 10.85 0.23 -14.96
CA ALA A 222 11.03 -0.99 -14.18
C ALA A 222 10.02 -2.08 -14.59
N VAL A 223 8.77 -1.71 -14.85
CA VAL A 223 7.75 -2.62 -15.37
C VAL A 223 8.12 -3.15 -16.75
N VAL A 224 8.58 -2.29 -17.67
CA VAL A 224 9.06 -2.71 -18.99
C VAL A 224 10.20 -3.71 -18.85
N ALA A 225 11.19 -3.43 -18.00
CA ALA A 225 12.31 -4.35 -17.78
C ALA A 225 11.84 -5.70 -17.23
N LEU A 226 10.94 -5.72 -16.25
CA LEU A 226 10.38 -6.96 -15.68
C LEU A 226 9.55 -7.73 -16.71
N VAL A 227 8.75 -7.04 -17.52
CA VAL A 227 7.97 -7.67 -18.58
C VAL A 227 8.88 -8.20 -19.66
N GLU A 228 9.95 -7.51 -20.05
CA GLU A 228 10.93 -8.01 -21.01
C GLU A 228 11.67 -9.24 -20.46
N GLU A 229 12.09 -9.21 -19.19
CA GLU A 229 12.69 -10.35 -18.51
C GLU A 229 11.75 -11.58 -18.54
N ASN A 230 10.46 -11.41 -18.24
CA ASN A 230 9.50 -12.51 -18.12
C ASN A 230 8.76 -12.89 -19.43
N ALA A 231 8.62 -11.97 -20.39
CA ALA A 231 8.07 -12.25 -21.72
C ALA A 231 9.00 -13.15 -22.52
N ASN A 232 10.31 -12.90 -22.40
CA ASN A 232 11.35 -13.74 -22.99
C ASN A 232 11.35 -15.15 -22.36
N GLU A 233 10.87 -15.30 -21.13
CA GLU A 233 10.71 -16.60 -20.48
C GLU A 233 9.44 -17.35 -20.93
N THR A 234 8.37 -16.65 -21.32
CA THR A 234 7.08 -17.25 -21.69
C THR A 234 7.05 -17.75 -23.14
N GLU A 235 7.66 -17.03 -24.09
CA GLU A 235 7.81 -17.50 -25.49
C GLU A 235 8.79 -18.69 -25.62
N ALA A 236 9.61 -18.95 -24.60
CA ALA A 236 10.53 -20.10 -24.57
C ALA A 236 9.87 -21.43 -24.16
N VAL A 237 8.57 -21.46 -23.83
CA VAL A 237 7.84 -22.63 -23.29
C VAL A 237 6.74 -23.18 -24.24
N ALA A 238 6.42 -22.47 -25.33
CA ALA A 238 5.42 -22.87 -26.33
C ALA A 238 6.04 -23.58 -27.55
#